data_AF-A0A7M2TGF1-F1
#
_entry.id   AF-A0A7M2TGF1-F1
#
_cell.length_a   1.000
_cell.length_b   1.000
_cell.length_c   1.000
_cell.angle_alpha   90.00
_cell.angle_beta   90.00
_cell.angle_gamma   90.00
#
_symmetry.space_group_name_H-M   'P 1'
#
loop_
_entity.id
_entity.type
_entity.pdbx_description
1 polymer ?
#
loop_
_entity_poly.entity_id
_entity_poly.type
_entity_poly.pdbx_seq_one_letter_code
_entity_poly.pdbx_strand_id
1 'polypeptide(L)' 'MCGHSVACPPARARDCETAKIRVHRPKIECSELCNGVLILEGTGYLLPSGDVVGLRQPLPREAVTT' A
#
# COMPACT_ATOMS: atom_id res chain seq x y z
N MET A 1 0.13 8.72 -17.36
CA MET A 1 -0.91 7.69 -17.61
C MET A 1 -0.21 6.38 -17.92
N CYS A 2 -0.66 5.27 -17.35
CA CYS A 2 0.02 3.98 -17.48
C CYS A 2 -0.20 3.40 -18.89
N GLY A 3 0.87 2.93 -19.54
CA GLY A 3 0.82 2.36 -20.90
C GLY A 3 0.51 0.85 -20.93
N HIS A 4 -0.35 0.36 -20.04
CA HIS A 4 -0.65 -1.06 -19.94
C HIS A 4 -1.76 -1.47 -20.93
N SER A 5 -1.63 -2.63 -21.57
CA SER A 5 -2.65 -3.18 -22.48
C SER A 5 -3.95 -3.55 -21.76
N VAL A 6 -3.88 -3.86 -20.47
CA VAL A 6 -5.03 -4.09 -19.58
C VAL A 6 -5.11 -2.91 -18.61
N ALA A 7 -6.32 -2.41 -18.38
CA ALA A 7 -6.54 -1.33 -17.43
C ALA A 7 -6.05 -1.74 -16.03
N CYS A 8 -5.33 -0.85 -15.32
CA CYS A 8 -4.97 -1.11 -13.93
C CYS A 8 -6.25 -1.24 -13.10
N PRO A 9 -6.33 -2.20 -12.16
CA PRO A 9 -7.49 -2.33 -11.27
C PRO A 9 -7.61 -1.07 -10.40
N PRO A 10 -8.85 -0.67 -10.03
CA PRO A 10 -9.07 0.48 -9.17
C PRO A 10 -8.41 0.26 -7.82
N ALA A 11 -7.90 1.34 -7.20
CA ALA A 11 -7.18 1.26 -5.93
C ALA A 11 -7.99 0.61 -4.79
N ARG A 12 -9.33 0.76 -4.81
CA ARG A 12 -10.25 0.17 -3.83
C ARG A 12 -10.71 -1.26 -4.17
N ALA A 13 -10.28 -1.81 -5.30
CA ALA A 13 -10.62 -3.18 -5.67
C ALA A 13 -9.91 -4.17 -4.75
N ARG A 14 -10.49 -5.37 -4.60
CA ARG A 14 -9.91 -6.40 -3.73
C ARG A 14 -8.61 -6.98 -4.29
N ASP A 15 -8.42 -6.83 -5.59
CA ASP A 15 -7.26 -7.22 -6.39
C ASP A 15 -6.37 -6.02 -6.75
N CYS A 16 -6.47 -4.90 -6.02
CA CYS A 16 -5.70 -3.69 -6.33
C CYS A 16 -4.17 -3.88 -6.28
N GLU A 17 -3.71 -4.88 -5.52
CA GLU A 17 -2.31 -5.32 -5.41
C GLU A 17 -1.78 -6.03 -6.67
N THR A 18 -2.66 -6.43 -7.59
CA THR A 18 -2.26 -7.02 -8.89
C THR A 18 -1.77 -5.95 -9.88
N ALA A 19 -1.92 -4.67 -9.54
CA ALA A 19 -1.35 -3.58 -10.31
C ALA A 19 0.18 -3.65 -10.32
N LYS A 20 0.81 -3.23 -11.44
CA LYS A 20 2.26 -3.28 -11.57
C LYS A 20 2.95 -2.27 -10.66
N ILE A 21 4.05 -2.70 -10.01
CA ILE A 21 4.96 -1.82 -9.28
C ILE A 21 5.55 -0.81 -10.25
N ARG A 22 5.41 0.46 -9.91
CA ARG A 22 5.92 1.60 -10.68
C ARG A 22 7.15 2.22 -10.02
N VAL A 23 7.17 2.30 -8.69
CA VAL A 23 8.33 2.80 -7.92
C VAL A 23 8.52 1.92 -6.70
N HIS A 24 9.73 1.40 -6.52
CA HIS A 24 10.11 0.70 -5.29
C HIS A 24 11.07 1.59 -4.48
N ARG A 25 10.77 1.80 -3.20
CA ARG A 25 11.53 2.65 -2.28
C ARG A 25 12.10 1.81 -1.14
N PRO A 26 13.30 1.23 -1.31
CA PRO A 26 13.88 0.32 -0.32
C PRO A 26 14.17 1.00 1.03
N LYS A 27 14.39 2.33 1.06
CA LYS A 27 14.64 3.06 2.31
C LYS A 27 13.50 2.96 3.33
N ILE A 28 12.26 2.77 2.86
CA ILE A 28 11.05 2.72 3.69
C ILE A 28 10.27 1.41 3.38
N GLU A 29 10.90 0.47 2.66
CA GLU A 29 10.29 -0.79 2.19
C GLU A 29 8.87 -0.59 1.64
N CYS A 30 8.71 0.40 0.76
CA CYS A 30 7.42 0.70 0.16
C CYS A 30 7.44 0.67 -1.37
N SER A 31 6.37 0.13 -1.96
CA SER A 31 6.21 -0.02 -3.41
C SER A 31 4.96 0.71 -3.88
N GLU A 32 5.12 1.74 -4.71
CA GLU A 32 4.01 2.44 -5.37
C GLU A 32 3.61 1.69 -6.64
N LEU A 33 2.32 1.39 -6.78
CA LEU A 33 1.72 0.73 -7.92
C LEU A 33 1.20 1.73 -8.96
N CYS A 34 0.98 1.25 -10.18
CA CYS A 34 0.47 2.04 -11.30
C CYS A 34 -0.89 2.71 -11.06
N ASN A 35 -1.70 2.17 -10.14
CA ASN A 35 -3.01 2.68 -9.75
C ASN A 35 -2.94 3.65 -8.56
N GLY A 36 -1.73 4.02 -8.12
CA GLY A 36 -1.51 4.96 -7.01
C GLY A 36 -1.61 4.33 -5.62
N VAL A 37 -1.73 3.00 -5.52
CA VAL A 37 -1.66 2.29 -4.25
C VAL A 37 -0.20 2.19 -3.81
N LEU A 38 0.08 2.51 -2.54
CA LEU A 38 1.36 2.25 -1.90
C LEU A 38 1.26 0.93 -1.12
N ILE A 39 2.13 -0.03 -1.41
CA ILE A 39 2.33 -1.21 -0.59
C ILE A 39 3.39 -0.85 0.46
N LEU A 40 3.10 -1.11 1.73
CA LEU A 40 4.06 -1.01 2.83
C LEU A 40 4.31 -2.43 3.37
N GLU A 41 5.51 -2.96 3.14
CA GLU A 41 5.89 -4.31 3.58
C GLU A 41 5.61 -4.47 5.09
N GLY A 42 4.80 -5.47 5.45
CA GLY A 42 4.44 -5.79 6.83
C GLY A 42 3.41 -4.87 7.49
N THR A 43 3.09 -3.70 6.92
CA THR A 43 2.16 -2.73 7.51
C THR A 43 0.78 -2.76 6.87
N GLY A 44 0.70 -2.86 5.54
CA GLY A 44 -0.56 -2.84 4.79
C GLY A 44 -0.47 -1.99 3.52
N TYR A 45 -1.61 -1.51 3.04
CA TYR A 45 -1.70 -0.72 1.81
C TYR A 45 -2.20 0.69 2.09
N LEU A 46 -1.64 1.68 1.41
CA LEU A 46 -2.12 3.07 1.41
C LEU A 46 -2.77 3.37 0.06
N LEU A 47 -4.03 3.77 0.10
CA LEU A 47 -4.78 4.19 -1.07
C LEU A 47 -4.34 5.60 -1.52
N PRO A 48 -4.51 5.95 -2.80
CA PRO A 48 -4.25 7.32 -3.28
C PRO A 48 -5.15 8.37 -2.61
N SER A 49 -6.27 7.95 -2.00
CA SER A 49 -7.13 8.81 -1.18
C SER A 49 -6.52 9.17 0.19
N GLY A 50 -5.44 8.51 0.61
CA GLY A 50 -4.86 8.63 1.95
C GLY A 50 -5.42 7.62 2.98
N ASP A 51 -6.40 6.81 2.57
CA ASP A 51 -6.96 5.73 3.40
C ASP A 51 -5.96 4.57 3.54
N VAL A 52 -5.79 4.05 4.76
CA VAL A 52 -4.95 2.86 5.02
C VAL A 52 -5.84 1.61 5.11
N VAL A 53 -5.51 0.58 4.34
CA VAL A 53 -6.22 -0.70 4.29
C VAL A 53 -5.31 -1.82 4.76
N GLY A 54 -5.82 -2.69 5.64
CA GLY A 54 -5.04 -3.83 6.15
C GLY A 54 -3.93 -3.44 7.13
N LEU A 55 -4.01 -2.24 7.72
CA LEU A 55 -3.11 -1.83 8.80
C LEU A 55 -3.14 -2.89 9.89
N ARG A 56 -2.01 -3.57 10.13
CA ARG A 56 -1.88 -4.35 11.37
C ARG A 56 -2.01 -3.34 12.51
N GLN A 57 -3.10 -3.43 13.26
CA GLN A 57 -3.26 -2.59 14.44
C GLN A 57 -2.01 -2.83 15.31
N PRO A 58 -1.25 -1.77 15.66
CA PRO A 58 -0.18 -1.95 16.61
C PRO A 58 -0.82 -2.56 17.85
N LEU A 59 -0.31 -3.73 18.27
CA LEU A 59 -0.64 -4.25 19.59
C LEU A 59 -0.44 -3.11 20.59
N PRO A 60 -1.32 -2.95 21.59
CA PRO A 60 -1.18 -1.88 22.57
C PRO A 60 0.26 -1.85 23.04
N ARG A 61 0.96 -0.73 22.80
CA ARG A 61 2.29 -0.54 23.35
C ARG A 61 2.09 -0.61 24.85
N GLU A 62 2.54 -1.71 25.48
CA GLU A 62 2.46 -1.83 26.93
C GLU A 62 3.12 -0.59 27.50
N ALA A 63 2.28 0.28 28.07
CA ALA A 63 2.72 1.52 28.65
C ALA A 63 3.52 1.11 29.88
N VAL A 64 4.84 1.05 29.72
CA VAL A 64 5.78 0.97 30.84
C VAL A 64 5.49 2.20 31.69
N THR A 65 4.71 1.98 32.74
CA THR A 65 4.44 2.93 33.80
C THR A 65 5.60 2.75 34.78
N THR A 66 6.52 3.71 34.77
CA THR A 66 7.57 3.85 35.78
C THR A 66 7.02 4.63 36.96
#